data_AF-A0A967WZ18-F1
#
_entry.id   AF-A0A967WZ18-F1
#
_cell.length_a   1.000
_cell.length_b   1.000
_cell.length_c   1.000
_cell.angle_alpha   90.00
_cell.angle_beta   90.00
_cell.angle_gamma   90.00
#
_symmetry.space_group_name_H-M   'P 1'
#
loop_
_entity.id
_entity.type
_entity.pdbx_description
1 polymer ?
#
loop_
_entity_poly.entity_id
_entity_poly.type
_entity_poly.pdbx_seq_one_letter_code
_entity_poly.pdbx_strand_id
1 'polypeptide(L)'
;SIGRFAPASLPANPRVKEIVGQLEEAAALYVEEGEDREAARCFEQVERYAEALELYKRLGDHEAASRVAEATGDLEEALRLVVNPERRFHLMLRLERFAQAREFATG
;
A
#
# COMPACT_ATOMS: atom_id res chain seq x y z
N SER A 1 -39.52 5.04 -13.16
CA SER A 1 -38.30 5.59 -13.77
C SER A 1 -37.21 5.53 -12.71
N ILE A 2 -36.29 4.57 -12.82
CA ILE A 2 -35.22 4.39 -11.83
C ILE A 2 -34.12 5.37 -12.24
N GLY A 3 -34.05 6.50 -11.53
CA GLY A 3 -33.08 7.55 -11.81
C GLY A 3 -31.68 6.96 -11.72
N ARG A 4 -31.02 6.84 -12.86
CA ARG A 4 -29.59 6.53 -12.96
C ARG A 4 -28.86 7.66 -12.24
N PHE A 5 -28.42 7.41 -11.00
CA PHE A 5 -27.57 8.35 -10.28
C PHE A 5 -26.34 8.61 -11.16
N ALA A 6 -26.24 9.82 -11.70
CA ALA A 6 -25.08 10.24 -12.45
C ALA A 6 -23.94 10.45 -11.45
N PRO A 7 -22.79 9.75 -11.57
CA PRO A 7 -21.67 9.92 -10.65
C PRO A 7 -21.10 11.36 -10.63
N ALA A 8 -21.46 12.17 -11.63
CA ALA A 8 -21.05 13.57 -11.78
C ALA A 8 -21.62 14.54 -10.73
N SER A 9 -22.59 14.14 -9.89
CA SER A 9 -23.18 15.00 -8.84
C SER A 9 -22.82 14.57 -7.41
N LEU A 10 -21.90 13.63 -7.23
CA LEU A 10 -21.50 13.21 -5.89
C LEU A 10 -20.74 14.33 -5.19
N PRO A 11 -21.00 14.58 -3.89
CA PRO A 11 -20.26 15.59 -3.14
C PRO A 11 -18.76 15.30 -3.18
N ALA A 12 -17.95 16.36 -3.18
CA ALA A 12 -16.50 16.29 -3.02
C ALA A 12 -16.17 15.84 -1.59
N ASN A 13 -16.37 14.55 -1.34
CA ASN A 13 -16.10 13.89 -0.07
C ASN A 13 -15.41 12.55 -0.39
N PRO A 14 -14.18 12.33 0.10
CA PRO A 14 -13.40 11.16 -0.28
C PRO A 14 -14.07 9.85 0.12
N ARG A 15 -14.77 9.80 1.27
CA ARG A 15 -15.51 8.60 1.71
C ARG A 15 -16.66 8.26 0.77
N VAL A 16 -17.39 9.25 0.27
CA VAL A 16 -18.47 9.01 -0.70
C VAL A 16 -17.88 8.43 -1.99
N LYS A 17 -16.79 9.02 -2.48
CA LYS A 17 -16.05 8.51 -3.66
C LYS A 17 -15.55 7.09 -3.46
N GLU A 18 -15.00 6.78 -2.30
CA GLU A 18 -14.55 5.43 -1.95
C GLU A 18 -15.69 4.42 -1.98
N ILE A 19 -16.82 4.74 -1.32
CA ILE A 19 -18.00 3.84 -1.24
C ILE A 19 -18.58 3.53 -2.61
N VAL A 20 -18.56 4.49 -3.54
CA VAL A 20 -19.05 4.27 -4.92
C VAL A 20 -17.99 3.67 -5.86
N GLY A 21 -16.81 3.30 -5.34
CA GLY A 21 -15.74 2.66 -6.09
C GLY A 21 -14.86 3.61 -6.91
N GLN A 22 -15.01 4.92 -6.75
CA GLN A 22 -14.13 5.92 -7.39
C GLN A 22 -12.84 6.10 -6.58
N LEU A 23 -12.08 5.01 -6.45
CA LEU A 23 -10.94 4.92 -5.53
C LEU A 23 -9.79 5.88 -5.87
N GLU A 24 -9.54 6.15 -7.16
CA GLU A 24 -8.50 7.11 -7.58
C GLU A 24 -8.86 8.55 -7.17
N GLU A 25 -10.11 8.95 -7.37
CA GLU A 25 -10.62 10.25 -6.94
C GLU A 25 -10.64 10.35 -5.41
N ALA A 26 -11.05 9.27 -4.73
CA ALA A 26 -11.02 9.20 -3.27
C ALA A 26 -9.60 9.35 -2.73
N ALA A 27 -8.61 8.66 -3.32
CA ALA A 27 -7.21 8.75 -2.93
C ALA A 27 -6.68 10.18 -3.06
N ALA A 28 -6.97 10.86 -4.19
CA ALA A 28 -6.55 12.25 -4.40
C ALA A 28 -7.14 13.18 -3.33
N LEU A 29 -8.44 13.07 -3.06
CA LEU A 29 -9.12 13.86 -2.02
C LEU A 29 -8.59 13.56 -0.61
N TYR A 30 -8.32 12.30 -0.28
CA TYR A 30 -7.71 11.94 1.00
C TYR A 30 -6.31 12.54 1.15
N VAL A 31 -5.49 12.59 0.09
CA VAL A 31 -4.18 13.29 0.12
C VAL A 31 -4.37 14.79 0.39
N GLU A 32 -5.34 15.42 -0.27
CA GLU A 32 -5.63 16.86 -0.06
C GLU A 32 -6.07 17.15 1.38
N GLU A 33 -6.83 16.23 1.99
CA GLU A 33 -7.28 16.32 3.39
C GLU A 33 -6.20 15.92 4.40
N GLY A 34 -5.06 15.37 3.95
CA GLY A 34 -3.97 14.89 4.81
C GLY A 34 -4.21 13.51 5.44
N GLU A 35 -5.26 12.80 5.00
CA GLU A 35 -5.62 11.45 5.42
C GLU A 35 -4.80 10.41 4.63
N ASP A 36 -3.48 10.45 4.82
CA ASP A 36 -2.52 9.71 4.01
C ASP A 36 -2.70 8.19 4.07
N ARG A 37 -3.23 7.65 5.18
CA ARG A 37 -3.43 6.20 5.36
C ARG A 37 -4.55 5.70 4.46
N GLU A 38 -5.66 6.43 4.43
CA GLU A 38 -6.81 6.17 3.57
C GLU A 38 -6.41 6.31 2.11
N ALA A 39 -5.66 7.37 1.77
CA ALA A 39 -5.10 7.55 0.43
C ALA A 39 -4.20 6.39 0.00
N ALA A 40 -3.27 5.96 0.85
CA ALA A 40 -2.35 4.86 0.56
C ALA A 40 -3.11 3.57 0.24
N ARG A 41 -4.11 3.24 1.06
CA ARG A 41 -4.97 2.07 0.84
C ARG A 41 -5.74 2.17 -0.48
N CYS A 42 -6.32 3.33 -0.79
CA CYS A 42 -7.04 3.53 -2.05
C CYS A 42 -6.09 3.39 -3.25
N PHE A 43 -4.89 3.96 -3.20
CA PHE A 43 -3.88 3.78 -4.25
C PHE A 43 -3.43 2.32 -4.41
N GLU A 44 -3.23 1.60 -3.29
CA GLU A 44 -2.88 0.17 -3.32
C GLU A 44 -3.97 -0.66 -3.99
N GLN A 45 -5.25 -0.38 -3.71
CA GLN A 45 -6.40 -1.08 -4.29
C GLN A 45 -6.54 -0.89 -5.80
N VAL A 46 -6.05 0.23 -6.35
CA VAL A 46 -6.04 0.52 -7.79
C VAL A 46 -4.67 0.29 -8.42
N GLU A 47 -3.80 -0.48 -7.75
CA GLU A 47 -2.48 -0.88 -8.23
C GLU A 47 -1.52 0.29 -8.52
N ARG A 48 -1.80 1.47 -7.95
CA ARG A 48 -0.92 2.64 -7.93
C ARG A 48 0.11 2.51 -6.81
N TYR A 49 0.95 1.48 -6.96
CA TYR A 49 1.87 1.03 -5.92
C TYR A 49 2.95 2.04 -5.56
N ALA A 50 3.39 2.87 -6.50
CA ALA A 50 4.40 3.90 -6.23
C ALA A 50 3.87 4.95 -5.25
N GLU A 51 2.64 5.44 -5.47
CA GLU A 51 1.98 6.39 -4.58
C GLU A 51 1.68 5.77 -3.22
N ALA A 52 1.15 4.53 -3.20
CA ALA A 52 0.89 3.81 -1.96
C ALA A 52 2.18 3.62 -1.14
N LEU A 53 3.28 3.20 -1.78
CA LEU A 53 4.56 2.97 -1.14
C LEU A 53 5.11 4.24 -0.50
N GLU A 54 5.09 5.37 -1.22
CA GLU A 54 5.58 6.65 -0.70
C GLU A 54 4.74 7.14 0.49
N LEU A 55 3.42 6.98 0.44
CA LEU A 55 2.55 7.32 1.57
C LEU A 55 2.80 6.42 2.78
N TYR A 56 2.89 5.10 2.60
CA TYR A 56 3.20 4.18 3.70
C TYR A 56 4.57 4.47 4.33
N LYS A 57 5.58 4.82 3.53
CA LYS A 57 6.89 5.27 4.03
C LYS A 57 6.78 6.56 4.84
N ARG A 58 6.02 7.55 4.36
CA ARG A 58 5.80 8.82 5.07
C ARG A 58 5.06 8.63 6.39
N LEU A 59 4.13 7.68 6.44
CA LEU A 59 3.41 7.27 7.65
C LEU A 59 4.26 6.46 8.63
N GLY A 60 5.43 5.97 8.22
CA GLY A 60 6.25 5.04 8.99
C GLY A 60 5.66 3.63 9.07
N ASP A 61 4.66 3.30 8.24
CA ASP A 61 4.09 1.95 8.14
C ASP A 61 5.00 1.08 7.26
N HIS A 62 6.16 0.75 7.82
CA HIS A 62 7.19 -0.02 7.11
C HIS A 62 6.71 -1.41 6.68
N GLU A 63 5.77 -1.99 7.42
CA GLU A 63 5.22 -3.30 7.11
C GLU A 63 4.32 -3.23 5.88
N ALA A 64 3.43 -2.23 5.78
CA ALA A 64 2.64 -1.98 4.58
C ALA A 64 3.52 -1.60 3.38
N ALA A 65 4.48 -0.70 3.57
CA ALA A 65 5.45 -0.32 2.55
C ALA A 65 6.22 -1.55 2.02
N SER A 66 6.66 -2.43 2.91
CA SER A 66 7.31 -3.70 2.55
C SER A 66 6.41 -4.60 1.72
N ARG A 67 5.11 -4.74 2.07
CA ARG A 67 4.17 -5.56 1.29
C ARG A 67 3.94 -4.99 -0.11
N VAL A 68 3.83 -3.66 -0.24
CA VAL A 68 3.68 -3.00 -1.54
C VAL A 68 4.93 -3.23 -2.40
N ALA A 69 6.12 -3.02 -1.84
CA ALA A 69 7.38 -3.31 -2.54
C ALA A 69 7.44 -4.79 -3.01
N GLU A 70 7.07 -5.72 -2.12
CA GLU A 70 7.01 -7.16 -2.42
C GLU A 70 6.03 -7.48 -3.55
N ALA A 71 4.86 -6.84 -3.57
CA ALA A 71 3.84 -7.02 -4.61
C ALA A 71 4.31 -6.51 -5.99
N THR A 72 5.14 -5.46 -6.00
CA THR A 72 5.76 -4.94 -7.24
C THR A 72 7.00 -5.72 -7.69
N GLY A 73 7.45 -6.71 -6.90
CA GLY A 73 8.63 -7.51 -7.19
C GLY A 73 9.95 -6.88 -6.75
N ASP A 74 9.94 -5.71 -6.12
CA ASP A 74 11.13 -5.12 -5.50
C ASP A 74 11.42 -5.78 -4.14
N LEU A 75 11.95 -7.01 -4.21
CA LEU A 75 12.23 -7.82 -3.03
C LEU A 75 13.35 -7.23 -2.16
N GLU A 76 14.25 -6.43 -2.75
CA GLU A 76 15.31 -5.75 -2.02
C GLU A 76 14.75 -4.66 -1.12
N GLU A 77 13.90 -3.79 -1.67
CA GLU A 77 13.22 -2.76 -0.91
C GLU A 77 12.25 -3.38 0.11
N ALA A 78 11.54 -4.45 -0.27
CA ALA A 78 10.69 -5.20 0.65
C ALA A 78 11.47 -5.73 1.86
N LEU A 79 12.65 -6.33 1.64
CA LEU A 79 13.52 -6.85 2.69
C LEU A 79 14.15 -5.72 3.55
N ARG A 80 14.39 -4.55 2.95
CA ARG A 80 14.88 -3.38 3.68
C ARG A 80 13.81 -2.84 4.65
N LEU A 81 12.55 -2.82 4.22
CA LEU A 81 11.44 -2.24 4.96
C LEU A 81 10.77 -3.21 5.95
N VAL A 82 10.80 -4.52 5.70
CA VAL A 82 10.06 -5.50 6.51
C VAL A 82 10.44 -5.43 7.99
N VAL A 83 9.42 -5.40 8.85
CA VAL A 83 9.59 -5.46 10.31
C VAL A 83 9.15 -6.80 10.88
N ASN A 84 8.24 -7.51 10.22
CA ASN A 84 7.84 -8.86 10.61
C ASN A 84 9.00 -9.87 10.41
N PRO A 85 9.46 -10.59 11.46
CA PRO A 85 10.58 -11.53 11.37
C PRO A 85 10.33 -12.73 10.43
N GLU A 86 9.13 -13.29 10.43
CA GLU A 86 8.76 -14.42 9.59
C GLU A 86 8.82 -14.02 8.11
N ARG A 87 8.20 -12.88 7.76
CA ARG A 87 8.31 -12.31 6.41
C ARG A 87 9.74 -11.96 6.03
N ARG A 88 10.54 -11.42 6.97
CA ARG A 88 11.96 -11.14 6.73
C ARG A 88 12.72 -12.40 6.31
N PHE A 89 12.53 -13.49 7.05
CA PHE A 89 13.13 -14.77 6.72
C PHE A 89 12.69 -15.26 5.34
N HIS A 90 11.39 -15.22 5.03
CA HIS A 90 10.87 -15.61 3.72
C HIS A 90 11.43 -14.76 2.57
N LEU A 91 11.53 -13.44 2.74
CA LEU A 91 12.12 -12.54 1.75
C LEU A 91 13.59 -12.86 1.49
N MET A 92 14.37 -13.20 2.54
CA MET A 92 15.75 -13.65 2.36
C MET A 92 15.83 -14.93 1.52
N LEU A 93 14.90 -15.89 1.71
CA LEU A 93 14.85 -17.10 0.90
C LEU A 93 14.48 -16.81 -0.56
N ARG A 94 13.50 -15.92 -0.80
CA ARG A 94 13.10 -15.51 -2.16
C ARG A 94 14.23 -14.80 -2.92
N LEU A 95 15.12 -14.12 -2.20
CA LEU A 95 16.33 -13.49 -2.73
C LEU A 95 17.55 -14.45 -2.78
N GLU A 96 17.38 -15.73 -2.48
CA GLU A 96 18.45 -16.74 -2.41
C GLU A 96 19.58 -16.39 -1.43
N ARG A 97 19.30 -15.55 -0.41
CA ARG A 97 20.24 -15.12 0.63
C ARG A 97 20.33 -16.14 1.77
N PHE A 98 20.62 -17.39 1.45
CA PHE A 98 20.57 -18.51 2.40
C PHE A 98 21.49 -18.33 3.61
N ALA A 99 22.66 -17.69 3.44
CA ALA A 99 23.56 -17.41 4.55
C ALA A 99 22.95 -16.46 5.57
N GLN A 100 22.34 -15.36 5.10
CA GLN A 100 21.64 -14.39 5.96
C GLN A 100 20.40 -15.01 6.61
N ALA A 101 19.63 -15.80 5.85
CA ALA A 101 18.46 -16.50 6.38
C ALA A 101 18.85 -17.47 7.53
N ARG A 102 19.92 -18.24 7.34
CA ARG A 102 20.43 -19.15 8.38
C ARG A 102 20.89 -18.41 9.61
N GLU A 103 21.70 -17.36 9.44
CA GLU A 103 22.18 -16.54 10.56
C GLU A 103 21.01 -15.94 11.34
N PHE A 104 20.04 -15.37 10.63
CA PHE A 104 18.82 -14.79 11.22
C PHE A 104 17.98 -15.80 12.00
N ALA A 105 17.91 -17.06 11.57
CA ALA A 105 17.16 -18.11 12.27
C ALA A 105 17.88 -18.65 13.52
N THR A 106 19.18 -18.37 13.67
CA THR A 106 20.01 -18.90 14.77
C THR A 106 20.35 -17.86 15.84
N GLY A 107 20.05 -16.59 15.61
CA GLY A 107 20.23 -15.49 16.58
C GLY A 107 18.93 -15.18 17.32
#